data_AF-A0A0A8L8W7-F1
#
_entry.id   AF-A0A0A8L8W7-F1
#
_cell.length_a   1.000
_cell.length_b   1.000
_cell.length_c   1.000
_cell.angle_alpha   90.00
_cell.angle_beta   90.00
_cell.angle_gamma   90.00
#
_symmetry.space_group_name_H-M   'P 1'
#
loop_
_entity.id
_entity.type
_entity.pdbx_description
1 polymer ?
#
loop_
_entity_poly.entity_id
_entity_poly.type
_entity_poly.pdbx_seq_one_letter_code
_entity_poly.pdbx_strand_id
1 'polypeptide(L)'
;MSELVLSTYKSLLRSLVRSSKYNRIQQLQQDTKKQLALLTYNRIQLVRQQQEKGLDLMTKTKLVKQLSAVAKKIEVLKNEDVSKSKQLLFYDQSKHIKDIVVSLKDDPRSLEHLKDVGHFVVNQSEYEQLIERYNPGLKMSQEEKVQRTANKVGLQVPE
;
A
#
# COMPACT_ATOMS: atom_id res chain seq x y z
N MET A 1 -18.45 12.15 -27.17
CA MET A 1 -18.70 12.54 -25.76
C MET A 1 -18.72 14.06 -25.71
N SER A 2 -19.70 14.66 -25.04
CA SER A 2 -19.70 16.10 -24.80
C SER A 2 -18.47 16.48 -23.97
N GLU A 3 -17.98 17.71 -24.16
CA GLU A 3 -16.79 18.22 -23.47
C GLU A 3 -16.95 18.16 -21.94
N LEU A 4 -18.15 18.46 -21.46
CA LEU A 4 -18.52 18.40 -20.05
C LEU A 4 -18.34 16.97 -19.48
N VAL A 5 -18.88 15.96 -20.14
CA VAL A 5 -18.80 14.54 -19.72
C VAL A 5 -17.36 14.07 -19.65
N LEU A 6 -16.54 14.41 -20.64
CA LEU A 6 -15.13 14.06 -20.64
C LEU A 6 -14.35 14.77 -19.52
N SER A 7 -14.67 16.04 -19.25
CA SER A 7 -14.05 16.81 -18.18
C SER A 7 -14.40 16.24 -16.79
N THR A 8 -15.67 15.90 -16.56
CA THR A 8 -16.15 15.30 -15.31
C THR A 8 -15.50 13.94 -15.08
N TYR A 9 -15.47 13.07 -16.10
CA TYR A 9 -14.81 11.78 -16.01
C TYR A 9 -13.33 11.90 -15.63
N LYS A 10 -12.57 12.77 -16.32
CA LYS A 10 -11.14 12.98 -16.04
C LYS A 10 -10.92 13.56 -14.64
N SER A 11 -11.74 14.52 -14.24
CA SER A 11 -11.66 15.15 -12.91
C SER A 11 -11.89 14.13 -11.80
N LEU A 12 -13.00 13.39 -11.89
CA LEU A 12 -13.37 12.37 -10.92
C LEU A 12 -12.30 11.28 -10.81
N LEU A 13 -11.79 10.79 -11.94
CA LEU A 13 -10.73 9.79 -11.97
C LEU A 13 -9.46 10.29 -11.26
N ARG A 14 -9.04 11.53 -11.51
CA ARG A 14 -7.87 12.14 -10.85
C ARG A 14 -8.10 12.29 -9.34
N SER A 15 -9.29 12.72 -8.94
CA SER A 15 -9.65 12.84 -7.52
C SER A 15 -9.58 11.50 -6.80
N LEU A 16 -10.14 10.44 -7.40
CA LEU A 16 -10.12 9.09 -6.85
C LEU A 16 -8.69 8.50 -6.77
N VAL A 17 -7.87 8.72 -7.79
CA VAL A 17 -6.46 8.32 -7.76
C VAL A 17 -5.70 9.07 -6.66
N ARG A 18 -5.91 10.39 -6.53
CA ARG A 18 -5.26 11.22 -5.52
C ARG A 18 -5.63 10.77 -4.11
N SER A 19 -6.92 10.61 -3.82
CA SER A 19 -7.41 10.28 -2.48
C SER A 19 -6.99 8.87 -2.04
N SER A 20 -7.02 7.90 -2.96
CA SER A 20 -6.65 6.52 -2.65
C SER A 20 -5.15 6.26 -2.55
N LYS A 21 -4.31 7.18 -3.06
CA LYS A 21 -2.85 6.99 -3.16
C LYS A 21 -2.20 6.69 -1.81
N TYR A 22 -2.56 7.44 -0.77
CA TYR A 22 -1.97 7.27 0.57
C TYR A 22 -2.24 5.87 1.14
N ASN A 23 -3.51 5.46 1.15
CA ASN A 23 -3.93 4.15 1.65
C ASN A 23 -3.35 3.00 0.83
N ARG A 24 -3.28 3.15 -0.50
CA ARG A 24 -2.63 2.16 -1.37
C ARG A 24 -1.14 2.02 -1.11
N ILE A 25 -0.42 3.12 -0.84
CA ILE A 25 0.99 3.05 -0.44
C ILE A 25 1.13 2.28 0.87
N GLN A 26 0.30 2.58 1.88
CA GLN A 26 0.33 1.85 3.14
C GLN A 26 0.04 0.36 2.97
N GLN A 27 -0.97 0.01 2.17
CA GLN A 27 -1.31 -1.38 1.86
C GLN A 27 -0.16 -2.10 1.17
N LEU A 28 0.42 -1.49 0.14
CA LEU A 28 1.57 -2.06 -0.57
C LEU A 28 2.77 -2.24 0.36
N GLN A 29 3.06 -1.28 1.23
CA GLN A 29 4.13 -1.42 2.23
C GLN A 29 3.87 -2.59 3.19
N GLN A 30 2.64 -2.79 3.64
CA GLN A 30 2.28 -3.93 4.47
C GLN A 30 2.43 -5.25 3.71
N ASP A 31 2.02 -5.30 2.45
CA ASP A 31 2.14 -6.50 1.63
C ASP A 31 3.60 -6.83 1.29
N THR A 32 4.44 -5.83 1.02
CA THR A 32 5.89 -6.00 0.91
C THR A 32 6.49 -6.56 2.20
N LYS A 33 6.08 -6.05 3.38
CA LYS A 33 6.52 -6.60 4.68
C LYS A 33 6.12 -8.07 4.84
N LYS A 34 4.88 -8.44 4.49
CA LYS A 34 4.41 -9.84 4.52
C LYS A 34 5.22 -10.72 3.57
N GLN A 35 5.45 -10.26 2.34
CA GLN A 35 6.26 -10.99 1.35
C GLN A 35 7.70 -11.19 1.83
N LEU A 36 8.32 -10.16 2.41
CA LEU A 36 9.65 -10.27 3.00
C LEU A 36 9.69 -11.30 4.14
N ALA A 37 8.69 -11.31 5.03
CA ALA A 37 8.59 -12.30 6.10
C ALA A 37 8.48 -13.72 5.55
N LEU A 38 7.61 -13.95 4.55
CA LEU A 38 7.45 -15.24 3.89
C LEU A 38 8.73 -15.71 3.18
N LEU A 39 9.41 -14.83 2.45
CA LEU A 39 10.67 -15.15 1.77
C LEU A 39 11.80 -15.40 2.76
N THR A 40 11.85 -14.67 3.87
CA THR A 40 12.83 -14.89 4.94
C THR A 40 12.60 -16.25 5.60
N TYR A 41 11.35 -16.60 5.88
CA TYR A 41 11.00 -17.91 6.40
C TYR A 41 11.38 -19.04 5.43
N ASN A 42 11.04 -18.90 4.14
CA ASN A 42 11.43 -19.86 3.10
C ASN A 42 12.96 -20.00 3.01
N ARG A 43 13.69 -18.88 3.06
CA ARG A 43 15.16 -18.91 3.10
C ARG A 43 15.68 -19.73 4.30
N ILE A 44 15.11 -19.54 5.49
CA ILE A 44 15.49 -20.32 6.69
C ILE A 44 15.22 -21.81 6.48
N GLN A 45 14.07 -22.17 5.91
CA GLN A 45 13.73 -23.57 5.60
C GLN A 45 14.72 -24.18 4.60
N LEU A 46 15.06 -23.47 3.53
CA LEU A 46 16.04 -23.92 2.53
C LEU A 46 17.45 -24.09 3.13
N VAL A 47 17.87 -23.20 4.03
CA VAL A 47 19.14 -23.35 4.76
C VAL A 47 19.13 -24.59 5.64
N ARG A 48 18.03 -24.88 6.34
CA ARG A 48 17.88 -26.10 7.15
C ARG A 48 17.99 -27.36 6.28
N GLN A 49 17.28 -27.39 5.14
CA GLN A 49 17.36 -28.50 4.18
C GLN A 49 18.76 -28.70 3.59
N GLN A 50 19.51 -27.61 3.39
CA GLN A 50 20.90 -27.70 2.92
C GLN A 50 21.84 -28.37 3.96
N GLN A 51 21.54 -28.20 5.26
CA GLN A 51 22.35 -28.72 6.37
C GLN A 51 22.03 -30.17 6.74
N GLU A 52 20.95 -30.75 6.20
CA GLU A 52 20.60 -32.15 6.43
C GLU A 52 21.69 -33.08 5.87
N LYS A 53 22.10 -34.06 6.70
CA LYS A 53 23.13 -35.04 6.33
C LYS A 53 22.52 -36.07 5.36
N GLY A 54 23.26 -36.44 4.32
CA GLY A 54 22.85 -37.48 3.36
C GLY A 54 22.27 -36.97 2.03
N LEU A 55 22.25 -35.66 1.76
CA LEU A 55 21.80 -35.14 0.47
C LEU A 55 22.82 -35.37 -0.66
N ASP A 56 22.30 -35.82 -1.80
CA ASP A 56 22.98 -35.94 -3.09
C ASP A 56 23.57 -34.60 -3.58
N LEU A 57 24.64 -34.66 -4.39
CA LEU A 57 25.34 -33.48 -4.93
C LEU A 57 24.42 -32.65 -5.84
N MET A 58 23.54 -33.30 -6.60
CA MET A 58 22.59 -32.61 -7.48
C MET A 58 21.51 -31.86 -6.70
N THR A 59 21.01 -32.42 -5.60
CA THR A 59 19.98 -31.76 -4.76
C THR A 59 20.56 -30.57 -4.01
N LYS A 60 21.80 -30.68 -3.51
CA LYS A 60 22.55 -29.55 -2.94
C LYS A 60 22.73 -28.40 -3.93
N THR A 61 23.08 -28.71 -5.18
CA THR A 61 23.24 -27.69 -6.23
C THR A 61 21.93 -26.98 -6.55
N LYS A 62 20.80 -27.70 -6.55
CA LYS A 62 19.46 -27.11 -6.73
C LYS A 62 19.08 -26.19 -5.57
N LEU A 63 19.34 -26.60 -4.33
CA LEU A 63 19.07 -25.79 -3.13
C LEU A 63 19.87 -24.49 -3.12
N VAL A 64 21.15 -24.52 -3.50
CA VAL A 64 21.98 -23.31 -3.62
C VAL A 64 21.42 -22.34 -4.66
N LYS A 65 20.97 -22.85 -5.81
CA LYS A 65 20.31 -22.03 -6.83
C LYS A 65 19.04 -21.37 -6.28
N GLN A 66 18.19 -22.13 -5.58
CA GLN A 66 16.97 -21.62 -4.94
C GLN A 66 17.28 -20.56 -3.88
N LEU A 67 18.29 -20.79 -3.02
CA LEU A 67 18.73 -19.82 -2.02
C LEU A 67 19.18 -18.50 -2.67
N SER A 68 19.99 -18.57 -3.72
CA SER A 68 20.43 -17.36 -4.45
C SER A 68 19.25 -16.63 -5.10
N ALA A 69 18.26 -17.36 -5.63
CA ALA A 69 17.06 -16.78 -6.22
C ALA A 69 16.19 -16.09 -5.15
N VAL A 70 16.00 -16.70 -3.98
CA VAL A 70 15.27 -16.11 -2.87
C VAL A 70 16.01 -14.88 -2.31
N ALA A 71 17.34 -14.94 -2.18
CA ALA A 71 18.15 -13.81 -1.74
C ALA A 71 18.01 -12.60 -2.68
N LYS A 72 18.09 -12.83 -4.00
CA LYS A 72 17.86 -11.80 -5.02
C LYS A 72 16.45 -11.18 -4.91
N LYS A 73 15.41 -12.00 -4.71
CA LYS A 73 14.04 -11.50 -4.53
C LYS A 73 13.90 -10.61 -3.28
N ILE A 74 14.55 -10.99 -2.18
CA ILE A 74 14.57 -10.19 -0.95
C ILE A 74 15.26 -8.85 -1.19
N GLU A 75 16.41 -8.84 -1.89
CA GLU A 75 17.12 -7.59 -2.19
C GLU A 75 16.30 -6.66 -3.09
N VAL A 76 15.66 -7.19 -4.13
CA VAL A 76 14.78 -6.41 -4.99
C VAL A 76 13.65 -5.76 -4.18
N LEU A 77 12.93 -6.55 -3.37
CA LEU A 77 11.82 -6.04 -2.56
C LEU A 77 12.25 -5.03 -1.49
N LYS A 78 13.50 -5.09 -1.01
CA LYS A 78 14.04 -4.09 -0.07
C LYS A 78 14.39 -2.78 -0.75
N ASN A 79 14.82 -2.83 -2.01
CA ASN A 79 15.28 -1.67 -2.77
C ASN A 79 14.15 -0.99 -3.56
N GLU A 80 13.01 -1.66 -3.75
CA GLU A 80 11.85 -1.09 -4.43
C GLU A 80 11.16 -0.02 -3.59
N ASP A 81 11.11 1.20 -4.14
CA ASP A 81 10.33 2.29 -3.56
C ASP A 81 8.86 2.15 -3.96
N VAL A 82 8.04 1.69 -3.01
CA VAL A 82 6.59 1.51 -3.14
C VAL A 82 5.89 2.77 -3.65
N SER A 83 6.39 3.95 -3.26
CA SER A 83 5.78 5.25 -3.58
C SER A 83 5.83 5.57 -5.08
N LYS A 84 6.73 4.92 -5.83
CA LYS A 84 6.96 5.13 -7.26
C LYS A 84 6.31 4.06 -8.13
N SER A 85 5.54 3.14 -7.55
CA SER A 85 4.85 2.09 -8.31
C SER A 85 3.88 2.70 -9.32
N LYS A 86 4.00 2.27 -10.59
CA LYS A 86 3.09 2.69 -11.68
C LYS A 86 1.64 2.32 -11.40
N GLN A 87 1.39 1.28 -10.61
CA GLN A 87 0.05 0.84 -10.23
C GLN A 87 -0.73 1.93 -9.48
N LEU A 88 -0.03 2.83 -8.78
CA LEU A 88 -0.64 3.96 -8.06
C LEU A 88 -1.24 5.03 -8.98
N LEU A 89 -0.88 5.03 -10.27
CA LEU A 89 -1.37 6.02 -11.24
C LEU A 89 -2.73 5.63 -11.84
N PHE A 90 -3.18 4.39 -11.61
CA PHE A 90 -4.38 3.85 -12.23
C PHE A 90 -5.46 3.55 -11.21
N TYR A 91 -6.71 3.72 -11.61
CA TYR A 91 -7.87 3.33 -10.82
C TYR A 91 -8.48 2.05 -11.41
N ASP A 92 -8.64 1.02 -10.59
CA ASP A 92 -8.98 -0.34 -11.04
C ASP A 92 -10.34 -0.37 -11.76
N GLN A 93 -11.30 0.42 -11.28
CA GLN A 93 -12.67 0.47 -11.81
C GLN A 93 -12.90 1.64 -12.77
N SER A 94 -11.85 2.11 -13.46
CA SER A 94 -11.95 3.25 -14.41
C SER A 94 -13.03 3.06 -15.49
N LYS A 95 -13.24 1.84 -15.98
CA LYS A 95 -14.30 1.52 -16.93
C LYS A 95 -15.69 1.77 -16.35
N HIS A 96 -15.93 1.32 -15.12
CA HIS A 96 -17.21 1.50 -14.44
C HIS A 96 -17.53 2.99 -14.21
N ILE A 97 -16.52 3.78 -13.82
CA ILE A 97 -16.66 5.23 -13.68
C ILE A 97 -17.01 5.88 -15.02
N LYS A 98 -16.40 5.42 -16.12
CA LYS A 98 -16.73 5.91 -17.46
C LYS A 98 -18.19 5.60 -17.80
N ASP A 99 -18.66 4.40 -17.50
CA ASP A 99 -20.03 3.97 -17.80
C ASP A 99 -21.06 4.81 -17.02
N ILE A 100 -20.80 5.09 -15.73
CA ILE A 100 -21.62 5.98 -14.90
C ILE A 100 -21.65 7.42 -15.47
N VAL A 101 -20.50 7.96 -15.85
CA VAL A 101 -20.44 9.35 -16.36
C VAL A 101 -21.12 9.47 -17.72
N VAL A 102 -21.05 8.42 -18.55
CA VAL A 102 -21.74 8.36 -19.85
C VAL A 102 -23.25 8.17 -19.68
N SER A 103 -23.72 7.41 -18.70
CA SER A 103 -25.15 7.25 -18.44
C SER A 103 -25.81 8.54 -17.97
N LEU A 104 -25.05 9.41 -17.30
CA LEU A 104 -25.49 10.72 -16.80
C LEU A 104 -25.28 11.88 -17.78
N LYS A 105 -24.94 11.59 -19.04
CA LYS A 105 -24.60 12.61 -20.05
C LYS A 105 -25.68 13.68 -20.27
N ASP A 106 -26.95 13.31 -20.09
CA ASP A 106 -28.11 14.16 -20.39
C ASP A 106 -28.56 14.97 -19.15
N ASP A 107 -27.99 14.67 -17.96
CA ASP A 107 -28.30 15.38 -16.71
C ASP A 107 -27.09 16.20 -16.23
N PRO A 108 -27.05 17.52 -16.53
CA PRO A 108 -25.93 18.38 -16.14
C PRO A 108 -25.80 18.52 -14.62
N ARG A 109 -26.91 18.43 -13.86
CA ARG A 109 -26.88 18.55 -12.40
C ARG A 109 -26.21 17.34 -11.76
N SER A 110 -26.50 16.14 -12.26
CA SER A 110 -25.80 14.93 -11.83
C SER A 110 -24.31 14.96 -12.16
N LEU A 111 -23.93 15.52 -13.32
CA LEU A 111 -22.52 15.69 -13.68
C LEU A 111 -21.79 16.68 -12.78
N GLU A 112 -22.46 17.73 -12.31
CA GLU A 112 -21.94 18.67 -11.31
C GLU A 112 -21.79 17.98 -9.95
N HIS A 113 -22.80 17.23 -9.51
CA HIS A 113 -22.73 16.48 -8.25
C HIS A 113 -21.57 15.48 -8.23
N LEU A 114 -21.26 14.83 -9.35
CA LEU A 114 -20.07 13.97 -9.46
C LEU A 114 -18.75 14.72 -9.26
N LYS A 115 -18.67 15.99 -9.65
CA LYS A 115 -17.50 16.83 -9.34
C LYS A 115 -17.42 17.12 -7.86
N ASP A 116 -18.55 17.43 -7.21
CA ASP A 116 -18.62 17.66 -5.76
C ASP A 116 -18.18 16.41 -4.99
N VAL A 117 -18.61 15.23 -5.40
CA VAL A 117 -18.14 13.95 -4.85
C VAL A 117 -16.62 13.83 -5.01
N GLY A 118 -16.09 14.18 -6.18
CA GLY A 118 -14.65 14.20 -6.41
C GLY A 118 -13.91 15.14 -5.45
N HIS A 119 -14.43 16.34 -5.19
CA HIS A 119 -13.86 17.27 -4.22
C HIS A 119 -13.95 16.76 -2.79
N PHE A 120 -15.12 16.23 -2.41
CA PHE A 120 -15.37 15.69 -1.08
C PHE A 120 -14.38 14.58 -0.73
N VAL A 121 -14.16 13.61 -1.62
CA VAL A 121 -13.27 12.48 -1.35
C VAL A 121 -11.80 12.92 -1.21
N VAL A 122 -11.37 13.93 -1.98
CA VAL A 122 -10.02 14.51 -1.82
C VAL A 122 -9.91 15.18 -0.45
N ASN A 123 -10.86 16.04 -0.09
CA ASN A 123 -10.86 16.74 1.19
C ASN A 123 -10.90 15.77 2.37
N GLN A 124 -11.70 14.71 2.28
CA GLN A 124 -11.78 13.66 3.29
C GLN A 124 -10.44 12.95 3.47
N SER A 125 -9.75 12.62 2.37
CA SER A 125 -8.42 11.98 2.44
C SER A 125 -7.35 12.90 3.03
N GLU A 126 -7.45 14.21 2.82
CA GLU A 126 -6.53 15.20 3.41
C GLU A 126 -6.81 15.38 4.90
N TYR A 127 -8.08 15.42 5.28
CA TYR A 127 -8.50 15.46 6.68
C TYR A 127 -8.00 14.25 7.48
N GLU A 128 -8.14 13.04 6.94
CA GLU A 128 -7.61 11.82 7.57
C GLU A 128 -6.09 11.90 7.76
N GLN A 129 -5.35 12.34 6.75
CA GLN A 129 -3.90 12.53 6.85
C GLN A 129 -3.52 13.59 7.91
N LEU A 130 -4.31 14.67 8.04
CA LEU A 130 -4.09 15.69 9.06
C LEU A 130 -4.33 15.14 10.47
N ILE A 131 -5.41 14.37 10.67
CA ILE A 131 -5.67 13.69 11.95
C ILE A 131 -4.46 12.82 12.33
N GLU A 132 -3.97 12.01 11.40
CA GLU A 132 -2.83 11.12 11.66
C GLU A 132 -1.57 11.90 12.05
N ARG A 133 -1.34 13.08 11.45
CA ARG A 133 -0.17 13.91 11.72
C ARG A 133 -0.23 14.60 13.07
N TYR A 134 -1.40 15.12 13.45
CA TYR A 134 -1.57 15.88 14.69
C TYR A 134 -1.94 15.01 15.89
N ASN A 135 -2.49 13.82 15.66
CA ASN A 135 -2.79 12.84 16.70
C ASN A 135 -2.08 11.51 16.42
N PRO A 136 -0.74 11.48 16.54
CA PRO A 136 0.02 10.23 16.32
C PRO A 136 -0.36 9.15 17.34
N GLY A 137 -0.92 9.54 18.51
CA GLY A 137 -1.44 8.62 19.52
C GLY A 137 -2.68 7.83 19.06
N LEU A 138 -3.33 8.20 17.97
CA LEU A 138 -4.52 7.49 17.47
C LEU A 138 -4.17 6.10 16.93
N LYS A 139 -2.98 5.93 16.35
CA LYS A 139 -2.49 4.67 15.77
C LYS A 139 -1.49 3.91 16.66
N MET A 140 -1.08 4.49 17.79
CA MET A 140 -0.12 3.86 18.70
C MET A 140 -0.75 2.70 19.47
N SER A 141 0.04 1.62 19.66
CA SER A 141 -0.35 0.57 20.59
C SER A 141 -0.43 1.12 22.02
N GLN A 142 -1.13 0.40 22.89
CA GLN A 142 -1.21 0.80 24.29
C GLN A 142 0.18 0.79 24.95
N GLU A 143 1.06 -0.16 24.61
CA GLU A 143 2.44 -0.15 25.13
C GLU A 143 3.21 1.08 24.66
N GLU A 144 3.11 1.46 23.38
CA GLU A 144 3.79 2.65 22.85
C GLU A 144 3.34 3.95 23.54
N LYS A 145 2.05 4.04 23.87
CA LYS A 145 1.49 5.17 24.63
C LYS A 145 2.06 5.23 26.05
N VAL A 146 2.09 4.08 26.74
CA VAL A 146 2.66 3.98 28.09
C VAL A 146 4.14 4.35 28.07
N GLN A 147 4.92 3.80 27.13
CA GLN A 147 6.34 4.11 26.97
C GLN A 147 6.59 5.60 26.72
N ARG A 148 5.85 6.22 25.78
CA ARG A 148 6.01 7.66 25.49
C ARG A 148 5.65 8.53 26.68
N THR A 149 4.59 8.16 27.39
CA THR A 149 4.17 8.90 28.59
C THR A 149 5.21 8.79 29.67
N ALA A 150 5.72 7.59 29.94
CA ALA A 150 6.78 7.34 30.92
C ALA A 150 8.06 8.12 30.57
N ASN A 151 8.50 8.06 29.31
CA ASN A 151 9.67 8.82 28.84
C ASN A 151 9.48 10.34 29.00
N LYS A 152 8.26 10.88 28.79
CA LYS A 152 7.95 12.30 28.95
C LYS A 152 8.06 12.77 30.41
N VAL A 153 7.83 11.88 31.36
CA VAL A 153 7.91 12.16 32.81
C VAL A 153 9.17 11.59 33.45
N GLY A 154 10.13 11.07 32.67
CA GLY A 154 11.39 10.51 33.17
C GLY A 154 11.25 9.16 33.89
N LEU A 155 10.14 8.45 33.69
CA LEU A 155 9.91 7.09 34.22
C LEU A 155 10.36 6.04 33.20
N GLN A 156 11.00 4.96 33.67
CA GLN A 156 11.29 3.78 32.86
C GLN A 156 10.16 2.76 33.00
N VAL A 157 9.64 2.28 31.86
CA VAL A 157 8.69 1.16 31.83
C VAL A 157 9.49 -0.14 31.81
N PRO A 158 9.16 -1.14 32.67
CA PRO A 158 9.75 -2.47 32.60
C PRO A 158 9.41 -3.17 31.28
N GLU A 159 10.33 -4.01 30.77
CA GLU A 159 10.10 -4.87 29.59
C GLU A 159 9.14 -6.02 29.88
#